data_AF-A0A7C1N3D9-F1
#
_entry.id   AF-A0A7C1N3D9-F1
#
_cell.length_a   1.000
_cell.length_b   1.000
_cell.length_c   1.000
_cell.angle_alpha   90.00
_cell.angle_beta   90.00
_cell.angle_gamma   90.00
#
_symmetry.space_group_name_H-M   'P 1'
#
loop_
_entity.id
_entity.type
_entity.pdbx_description
1 polymer ?
#
loop_
_entity_poly.entity_id
_entity_poly.type
_entity_poly.pdbx_seq_one_letter_code
_entity_poly.pdbx_strand_id
1 'polypeptide(L)'
;MVFNLLLYTSLIIFILGLIYKISRWFSRRIGVLADDLTTRDRVLSAVRGIISVIFSKKILVLLRVFILDVILQMRILRENFLRWLMHMFIYAGFMLLLLVHGLGVPFYENIFTDYYSTINPFFFLRNFFGVMIIIGLGIAVYRRLILKVPRLKTSAMDRYAIIILFAVMISGVFLDGVKITSYTVFQTMLGDYADPDEEDEIAALENYWVKYFGVVSPNVEPPFDEELLEEGKDLDESYCADCHSPIKSAFAAYATAVMIRPIALMLDRMDSTTFFYYLHIIASFLGLAYLPFSKMFHIIASPISLLAGAVMDKATSDPANIATRQAMELDACMHCGTCSRRCSVAVAFDKIGNINILPSEKLQFLKAYITNKPLTKSELEAILEGIYLCTNCDRCTVVCPAGIQLRDMWLNVREELIQKGTPVPLALSPFSFYRGLNRQYLPDKAYPKPLKTAREAISKNRELLNQPEKIISLTPVDREFKTASDHSTQASTYSNCFSCENCSTVCPVVENYENPQEVLDLLPHQIMRSIGLGLKDLALGSNMLWDCVTCYQCQEHCPQGVKVTDVLYELKNQAMAEANSKGVTNAVKPERDGD
;
A
#
# COMPACT_ATOMS: atom_id res chain seq x y z
N MET A 1 -12.00 37.99 7.48
CA MET A 1 -11.02 37.51 8.49
C MET A 1 -11.03 35.98 8.67
N VAL A 2 -12.20 35.35 8.89
CA VAL A 2 -12.30 33.89 9.15
C VAL A 2 -11.74 33.02 8.01
N PHE A 3 -12.06 33.34 6.75
CA PHE A 3 -11.56 32.59 5.58
C PHE A 3 -10.03 32.51 5.56
N ASN A 4 -9.34 33.65 5.65
CA ASN A 4 -7.88 33.73 5.63
C ASN A 4 -7.26 32.96 6.79
N LEU A 5 -7.85 33.04 7.99
CA LEU A 5 -7.39 32.28 9.15
C LEU A 5 -7.46 30.76 8.89
N LEU A 6 -8.60 30.26 8.38
CA LEU A 6 -8.76 28.85 8.07
C LEU A 6 -7.82 28.39 6.95
N LEU A 7 -7.69 29.18 5.88
CA LEU A 7 -6.80 28.91 4.76
C LEU A 7 -5.35 28.79 5.24
N TYR A 8 -4.82 29.83 5.90
CA TYR A 8 -3.42 29.82 6.35
C TYR A 8 -3.15 28.74 7.39
N THR A 9 -4.08 28.48 8.32
CA THR A 9 -3.96 27.37 9.27
C THR A 9 -3.87 26.03 8.53
N SER A 10 -4.74 25.81 7.54
CA SER A 10 -4.72 24.57 6.75
C SER A 10 -3.44 24.40 5.93
N LEU A 11 -2.94 25.49 5.33
CA LEU A 11 -1.68 25.50 4.59
C LEU A 11 -0.48 25.24 5.48
N ILE A 12 -0.41 25.84 6.68
CA ILE A 12 0.66 25.59 7.65
C ILE A 12 0.67 24.12 8.05
N ILE A 13 -0.48 23.55 8.42
CA ILE A 13 -0.58 22.12 8.79
C ILE A 13 -0.17 21.23 7.60
N PHE A 14 -0.63 21.56 6.39
CA PHE A 14 -0.29 20.84 5.17
C PHE A 14 1.23 20.86 4.91
N ILE A 15 1.86 22.03 4.94
CA ILE A 15 3.29 22.21 4.68
C ILE A 15 4.13 21.50 5.75
N LEU A 16 3.81 21.68 7.04
CA LEU A 16 4.50 20.99 8.13
C LEU A 16 4.34 19.47 8.01
N GLY A 17 3.15 18.99 7.65
CA GLY A 17 2.89 17.58 7.37
C GLY A 17 3.71 17.04 6.20
N LEU A 18 3.83 17.82 5.12
CA LEU A 18 4.64 17.47 3.95
C LEU A 18 6.13 17.38 4.31
N ILE A 19 6.66 18.37 5.02
CA ILE A 19 8.05 18.38 5.51
C ILE A 19 8.30 17.17 6.41
N TYR A 20 7.39 16.89 7.34
CA TYR A 20 7.47 15.72 8.21
C TYR A 20 7.49 14.41 7.40
N LYS A 21 6.58 14.24 6.43
CA LYS A 21 6.54 13.03 5.59
C LYS A 21 7.80 12.84 4.77
N ILE A 22 8.23 13.89 4.05
CA ILE A 22 9.40 13.83 3.18
C ILE A 22 10.69 13.61 3.98
N SER A 23 10.87 14.30 5.12
CA SER A 23 12.04 14.08 5.98
C SER A 23 12.13 12.64 6.52
N ARG A 24 11.00 11.96 6.70
CA ARG A 24 10.96 10.54 7.09
C ARG A 24 11.40 9.60 5.97
N TRP A 25 11.34 9.99 4.70
CA TRP A 25 11.91 9.19 3.60
C TRP A 25 13.43 9.07 3.70
N PHE A 26 14.10 10.09 4.24
CA PHE A 26 15.56 10.09 4.39
C PHE A 26 16.04 9.56 5.75
N SER A 27 15.17 9.47 6.75
CA SER A 27 15.56 9.05 8.11
C SER A 27 15.07 7.65 8.51
N ARG A 28 14.00 7.12 7.91
CA ARG A 28 13.49 5.78 8.24
C ARG A 28 14.43 4.69 7.74
N ARG A 29 14.78 3.76 8.62
CA ARG A 29 15.59 2.57 8.31
C ARG A 29 14.66 1.39 8.06
N ILE A 30 14.90 0.68 6.96
CA ILE A 30 14.10 -0.48 6.54
C ILE A 30 15.06 -1.53 6.04
N GLY A 31 15.05 -2.70 6.68
CA GLY A 31 15.94 -3.77 6.28
C GLY A 31 17.41 -3.50 6.61
N VAL A 32 18.22 -4.51 6.35
CA VAL A 32 19.67 -4.51 6.64
C VAL A 32 20.47 -3.54 5.78
N LEU A 33 19.93 -3.11 4.62
CA LEU A 33 20.62 -2.18 3.71
C LEU A 33 20.66 -0.74 4.25
N ALA A 34 19.88 -0.43 5.27
CA ALA A 34 19.74 0.92 5.81
C ALA A 34 20.46 1.13 7.17
N ASP A 35 21.08 0.09 7.74
CA ASP A 35 21.59 0.14 9.11
C ASP A 35 22.80 1.08 9.26
N ASP A 36 23.69 1.11 8.26
CA ASP A 36 24.93 1.91 8.28
C ASP A 36 24.79 3.31 7.63
N LEU A 37 23.60 3.64 7.12
CA LEU A 37 23.40 4.87 6.34
C LEU A 37 22.89 6.03 7.21
N THR A 38 23.50 7.20 7.05
CA THR A 38 23.00 8.43 7.70
C THR A 38 21.98 9.16 6.83
N THR A 39 21.16 9.99 7.46
CA THR A 39 20.22 10.89 6.74
C THR A 39 20.95 11.79 5.75
N ARG A 40 22.16 12.26 6.11
CA ARG A 40 22.97 13.13 5.27
C ARG A 40 23.40 12.43 3.98
N ASP A 41 23.85 11.18 4.09
CA ASP A 41 24.28 10.39 2.93
C ASP A 41 23.12 10.20 1.95
N ARG A 42 21.94 9.88 2.47
CA ARG A 42 20.72 9.71 1.65
C ARG A 42 20.29 10.97 0.93
N VAL A 43 20.37 12.13 1.59
CA VAL A 43 20.06 13.41 0.94
C VAL A 43 21.07 13.74 -0.16
N LEU A 44 22.37 13.58 0.12
CA LEU A 44 23.43 13.87 -0.86
C LEU A 44 23.34 12.94 -2.08
N SER A 45 23.14 11.63 -1.86
CA SER A 45 22.96 10.66 -2.95
C SER A 45 21.69 10.92 -3.76
N ALA A 46 20.60 11.39 -3.12
CA ALA A 46 19.37 11.74 -3.83
C ALA A 46 19.56 12.97 -4.72
N VAL A 47 20.19 14.04 -4.21
CA VAL A 47 20.48 15.25 -4.99
C VAL A 47 21.38 14.92 -6.20
N ARG A 48 22.46 14.16 -5.98
CA ARG A 48 23.35 13.71 -7.07
C ARG A 48 22.60 12.86 -8.11
N GLY A 49 21.75 11.94 -7.64
CA GLY A 49 20.93 11.09 -8.50
C GLY A 49 19.96 11.90 -9.37
N ILE A 50 19.27 12.88 -8.78
CA ILE A 50 18.33 13.75 -9.51
C ILE A 50 19.06 14.55 -10.60
N ILE A 51 20.18 15.20 -10.26
CA ILE A 51 20.97 15.97 -11.22
C ILE A 51 21.44 15.06 -12.37
N SER A 52 21.98 13.88 -12.05
CA SER A 52 22.44 12.91 -13.06
C SER A 52 21.31 12.48 -14.02
N VAL A 53 20.10 12.30 -13.51
CA VAL A 53 18.95 11.90 -14.35
C VAL A 53 18.50 13.02 -15.28
N ILE A 54 18.42 14.26 -14.78
CA ILE A 54 17.99 15.44 -15.55
C ILE A 54 18.89 15.65 -16.77
N PHE A 55 20.20 15.49 -16.61
CA PHE A 55 21.18 15.68 -17.69
C PHE A 55 21.48 14.41 -18.51
N SER A 56 20.59 13.41 -18.48
CA SER A 56 20.77 12.14 -19.20
C SER A 56 19.56 11.77 -20.07
N LYS A 57 19.73 10.78 -20.96
CA LYS A 57 18.63 10.21 -21.75
C LYS A 57 17.51 9.58 -20.89
N LYS A 58 17.74 9.37 -19.59
CA LYS A 58 16.70 8.89 -18.64
C LYS A 58 15.56 9.90 -18.46
N ILE A 59 15.75 11.18 -18.79
CA ILE A 59 14.67 12.17 -18.75
C ILE A 59 13.50 11.83 -19.68
N LEU A 60 13.77 11.20 -20.83
CA LEU A 60 12.73 10.74 -21.76
C LEU A 60 11.91 9.58 -21.17
N VAL A 61 12.56 8.72 -20.38
CA VAL A 61 11.89 7.65 -19.64
C VAL A 61 10.98 8.25 -18.56
N LEU A 62 11.45 9.26 -17.83
CA LEU A 62 10.64 9.98 -16.86
C LEU A 62 9.43 10.65 -17.50
N LEU A 63 9.59 11.35 -18.62
CA LEU A 63 8.49 12.00 -19.32
C LEU A 63 7.44 10.97 -19.77
N ARG A 64 7.88 9.83 -20.33
CA ARG A 64 6.99 8.74 -20.72
C ARG A 64 6.21 8.18 -19.54
N VAL A 65 6.88 7.92 -18.42
CA VAL A 65 6.24 7.38 -17.20
C VAL A 65 5.32 8.42 -16.57
N PHE A 66 5.69 9.70 -16.59
CA PHE A 66 4.83 10.78 -16.13
C PHE A 66 3.51 10.83 -16.93
N ILE A 67 3.59 10.84 -18.26
CA ILE A 67 2.39 10.88 -19.11
C ILE A 67 1.56 9.59 -18.96
N LEU A 68 2.17 8.42 -19.11
CA LEU A 68 1.44 7.16 -19.16
C LEU A 68 0.99 6.66 -17.78
N ASP A 69 1.87 6.71 -16.78
CA ASP A 69 1.61 6.08 -15.48
C ASP A 69 1.12 7.08 -14.42
N VAL A 70 1.47 8.37 -14.50
CA VAL A 70 1.01 9.40 -13.55
C VAL A 70 -0.28 10.07 -14.03
N ILE A 71 -0.30 10.61 -15.25
CA ILE A 71 -1.47 11.34 -15.78
C ILE A 71 -2.54 10.35 -16.27
N LEU A 72 -2.19 9.46 -17.20
CA LEU A 72 -3.14 8.52 -17.80
C LEU A 72 -3.38 7.26 -16.95
N GLN A 73 -2.60 7.06 -15.88
CA GLN A 73 -2.74 5.95 -14.93
C GLN A 73 -2.87 4.56 -15.59
N MET A 74 -2.09 4.32 -16.65
CA MET A 74 -2.16 3.11 -17.49
C MET A 74 -1.97 1.80 -16.71
N ARG A 75 -1.21 1.82 -15.61
CA ARG A 75 -1.08 0.67 -14.70
C ARG A 75 -2.41 0.25 -14.07
N ILE A 76 -3.27 1.21 -13.72
CA ILE A 76 -4.61 0.92 -13.19
C ILE A 76 -5.50 0.35 -14.30
N LEU A 77 -5.42 0.92 -15.51
CA LEU A 77 -6.18 0.45 -16.67
C LEU A 77 -5.89 -1.01 -17.00
N ARG A 78 -4.61 -1.39 -17.03
CA ARG A 78 -4.17 -2.79 -17.27
C ARG A 78 -4.73 -3.78 -16.25
N GLU A 79 -4.95 -3.35 -15.01
CA GLU A 79 -5.52 -4.21 -13.98
C GLU A 79 -7.04 -4.27 -14.01
N ASN A 80 -7.72 -3.13 -14.18
CA ASN A 80 -9.18 -3.08 -14.23
C ASN A 80 -9.70 -1.74 -14.77
N PHE A 81 -10.44 -1.78 -15.87
CA PHE A 81 -11.05 -0.59 -16.49
C PHE A 81 -11.97 0.19 -15.54
N LEU A 82 -12.88 -0.47 -14.82
CA LEU A 82 -13.82 0.22 -13.92
C LEU A 82 -13.10 0.98 -12.79
N ARG A 83 -12.01 0.41 -12.26
CA ARG A 83 -11.16 1.09 -11.29
C ARG A 83 -10.43 2.29 -11.90
N TRP A 84 -9.95 2.15 -13.13
CA TRP A 84 -9.31 3.25 -13.85
C TRP A 84 -10.29 4.39 -14.11
N LEU A 85 -11.50 4.10 -14.62
CA LEU A 85 -12.54 5.08 -14.86
C LEU A 85 -12.91 5.84 -13.58
N MET A 86 -13.14 5.10 -12.49
CA MET A 86 -13.37 5.66 -11.16
C MET A 86 -12.25 6.62 -10.74
N HIS A 87 -10.98 6.22 -10.92
CA HIS A 87 -9.85 7.05 -10.57
C HIS A 87 -9.73 8.28 -11.47
N MET A 88 -9.91 8.14 -12.78
CA MET A 88 -9.85 9.28 -13.71
C MET A 88 -10.93 10.32 -13.40
N PHE A 89 -12.14 9.87 -13.06
CA PHE A 89 -13.23 10.76 -12.68
C PHE A 89 -12.95 11.54 -11.39
N ILE A 90 -12.37 10.88 -10.39
CA ILE A 90 -11.98 11.54 -9.13
C ILE A 90 -10.74 12.44 -9.37
N TYR A 91 -9.65 11.88 -9.89
CA TYR A 91 -8.38 12.58 -10.07
C TYR A 91 -8.46 13.73 -11.07
N ALA A 92 -8.91 13.48 -12.31
CA ALA A 92 -9.00 14.53 -13.31
C ALA A 92 -10.06 15.55 -12.93
N GLY A 93 -11.21 15.09 -12.40
CA GLY A 93 -12.25 15.97 -11.88
C GLY A 93 -11.70 16.91 -10.80
N PHE A 94 -11.03 16.40 -9.76
CA PHE A 94 -10.47 17.24 -8.70
C PHE A 94 -9.34 18.16 -9.18
N MET A 95 -8.42 17.67 -10.02
CA MET A 95 -7.32 18.51 -10.51
C MET A 95 -7.84 19.65 -11.39
N LEU A 96 -8.80 19.37 -12.27
CA LEU A 96 -9.38 20.37 -13.16
C LEU A 96 -10.33 21.32 -12.42
N LEU A 97 -11.06 20.83 -11.41
CA LEU A 97 -11.87 21.67 -10.54
C LEU A 97 -11.02 22.57 -9.63
N LEU A 98 -9.92 22.04 -9.07
CA LEU A 98 -8.95 22.83 -8.31
C LEU A 98 -8.35 23.91 -9.19
N LEU A 99 -7.97 23.56 -10.43
CA LEU A 99 -7.50 24.51 -11.42
C LEU A 99 -8.60 25.55 -11.62
N VAL A 100 -9.74 25.23 -12.22
CA VAL A 100 -10.78 26.18 -12.65
C VAL A 100 -11.42 27.00 -11.51
N HIS A 101 -11.50 26.46 -10.29
CA HIS A 101 -12.24 27.09 -9.19
C HIS A 101 -11.41 27.25 -7.91
N GLY A 102 -10.73 26.19 -7.48
CA GLY A 102 -10.13 26.15 -6.13
C GLY A 102 -8.90 27.05 -5.93
N LEU A 103 -8.18 27.43 -6.99
CA LEU A 103 -7.04 28.38 -6.90
C LEU A 103 -7.50 29.85 -6.75
N GLY A 104 -8.78 30.13 -7.02
CA GLY A 104 -9.40 31.42 -6.78
C GLY A 104 -8.98 32.53 -7.75
N VAL A 105 -9.57 33.70 -7.50
CA VAL A 105 -9.43 34.94 -8.29
C VAL A 105 -7.98 35.42 -8.43
N PRO A 106 -7.11 35.41 -7.39
CA PRO A 106 -5.73 35.91 -7.50
C PRO A 106 -4.86 35.13 -8.49
N PHE A 107 -5.19 33.87 -8.80
CA PHE A 107 -4.48 33.11 -9.83
C PHE A 107 -4.97 33.47 -11.22
N TYR A 108 -6.27 33.73 -11.37
CA TYR A 108 -6.92 33.89 -12.68
C TYR A 108 -6.93 35.30 -13.23
N GLU A 109 -7.07 36.34 -12.40
CA GLU A 109 -6.97 37.74 -12.85
C GLU A 109 -5.59 38.06 -13.44
N ASN A 110 -4.56 37.30 -13.05
CA ASN A 110 -3.21 37.42 -13.62
C ASN A 110 -3.05 36.74 -14.99
N ILE A 111 -4.00 35.91 -15.41
CA ILE A 111 -3.93 35.07 -16.63
C ILE A 111 -5.04 35.46 -17.63
N PHE A 112 -6.23 35.79 -17.14
CA PHE A 112 -7.38 36.20 -17.93
C PHE A 112 -7.90 37.53 -17.40
N THR A 113 -8.22 38.46 -18.30
CA THR A 113 -8.73 39.80 -17.98
C THR A 113 -10.16 39.79 -17.44
N ASP A 114 -10.98 38.81 -17.88
CA ASP A 114 -12.43 38.79 -17.64
C ASP A 114 -12.89 37.48 -17.00
N TYR A 115 -12.30 37.11 -15.86
CA TYR A 115 -12.64 35.87 -15.16
C TYR A 115 -13.76 36.06 -14.13
N TYR A 116 -14.91 35.44 -14.40
CA TYR A 116 -15.98 35.27 -13.41
C TYR A 116 -16.34 33.79 -13.24
N SER A 117 -16.66 33.39 -12.01
CA SER A 117 -17.00 31.98 -11.73
C SER A 117 -18.37 31.56 -12.28
N THR A 118 -19.17 32.54 -12.71
CA THR A 118 -20.55 32.45 -13.18
C THR A 118 -20.69 32.67 -14.70
N ILE A 119 -19.58 32.95 -15.40
CA ILE A 119 -19.54 33.05 -16.87
C ILE A 119 -19.07 31.73 -17.50
N ASN A 120 -19.57 31.42 -18.70
CA ASN A 120 -19.07 30.30 -19.49
C ASN A 120 -17.69 30.64 -20.10
N PRO A 121 -16.75 29.68 -20.18
CA PRO A 121 -16.94 28.25 -19.94
C PRO A 121 -16.77 27.80 -18.48
N PHE A 122 -16.31 28.67 -17.57
CA PHE A 122 -15.97 28.31 -16.19
C PHE A 122 -17.16 27.76 -15.40
N PHE A 123 -18.34 28.36 -15.58
CA PHE A 123 -19.57 27.94 -14.90
C PHE A 123 -19.99 26.51 -15.30
N PHE A 124 -19.94 26.20 -16.59
CA PHE A 124 -20.14 24.84 -17.11
C PHE A 124 -19.06 23.86 -16.62
N LEU A 125 -17.78 24.24 -16.74
CA LEU A 125 -16.66 23.36 -16.40
C LEU A 125 -16.66 22.99 -14.91
N ARG A 126 -16.99 23.92 -14.01
CA ARG A 126 -17.13 23.65 -12.57
C ARG A 126 -18.16 22.56 -12.31
N ASN A 127 -19.33 22.65 -12.95
CA ASN A 127 -20.40 21.66 -12.84
C ASN A 127 -19.99 20.32 -13.44
N PHE A 128 -19.40 20.33 -14.63
CA PHE A 128 -18.95 19.14 -15.33
C PHE A 128 -17.94 18.34 -14.50
N PHE A 129 -16.89 19.01 -13.98
CA PHE A 129 -15.89 18.34 -13.15
C PHE A 129 -16.44 17.92 -11.78
N GLY A 130 -17.35 18.70 -11.18
CA GLY A 130 -18.06 18.29 -9.97
C GLY A 130 -18.86 17.00 -10.16
N VAL A 131 -19.61 16.88 -11.25
CA VAL A 131 -20.37 15.66 -11.58
C VAL A 131 -19.46 14.47 -11.89
N MET A 132 -18.34 14.68 -12.60
CA MET A 132 -17.34 13.63 -12.79
C MET A 132 -16.90 13.05 -11.44
N ILE A 133 -16.56 13.90 -10.47
CA ILE A 133 -16.14 13.45 -9.13
C ILE A 133 -17.26 12.67 -8.45
N ILE A 134 -18.50 13.17 -8.46
CA ILE A 134 -19.66 12.49 -7.85
C ILE A 134 -19.86 11.09 -8.44
N ILE A 135 -19.77 10.94 -9.77
CA ILE A 135 -19.86 9.63 -10.43
C ILE A 135 -18.69 8.73 -9.99
N GLY A 136 -17.47 9.27 -9.96
CA GLY A 136 -16.28 8.56 -9.48
C GLY A 136 -16.42 8.05 -8.04
N LEU A 137 -16.95 8.88 -7.14
CA LEU A 137 -17.25 8.51 -5.75
C LEU A 137 -18.35 7.44 -5.68
N GLY A 138 -19.39 7.55 -6.51
CA GLY A 138 -20.43 6.54 -6.66
C GLY A 138 -19.86 5.17 -7.06
N ILE A 139 -18.98 5.13 -8.05
CA ILE A 139 -18.28 3.90 -8.45
C ILE A 139 -17.40 3.37 -7.32
N ALA A 140 -16.73 4.24 -6.55
CA ALA A 140 -15.92 3.83 -5.40
C ALA A 140 -16.76 3.17 -4.30
N VAL A 141 -17.94 3.70 -3.99
CA VAL A 141 -18.90 3.12 -3.04
C VAL A 141 -19.45 1.80 -3.57
N TYR A 142 -19.90 1.76 -4.83
CA TYR A 142 -20.40 0.56 -5.50
C TYR A 142 -19.39 -0.60 -5.43
N ARG A 143 -18.12 -0.32 -5.74
CA ARG A 143 -17.04 -1.33 -5.71
C ARG A 143 -16.76 -1.87 -4.31
N ARG A 144 -17.01 -1.08 -3.26
CA ARG A 144 -16.74 -1.47 -1.85
C ARG A 144 -17.93 -2.17 -1.20
N LEU A 145 -19.15 -1.67 -1.40
CA LEU A 145 -20.35 -2.17 -0.71
C LEU A 145 -21.07 -3.27 -1.49
N ILE A 146 -21.15 -3.15 -2.82
CA ILE A 146 -21.96 -4.04 -3.66
C ILE A 146 -21.11 -5.14 -4.30
N LEU A 147 -20.08 -4.76 -5.07
CA LEU A 147 -19.21 -5.75 -5.74
C LEU A 147 -18.34 -6.58 -4.78
N LYS A 148 -18.13 -6.09 -3.55
CA LYS A 148 -17.34 -6.76 -2.49
C LYS A 148 -16.03 -7.36 -3.04
N VAL A 149 -15.22 -6.52 -3.68
CA VAL A 149 -13.99 -6.96 -4.35
C VAL A 149 -13.13 -7.83 -3.41
N PRO A 150 -12.73 -9.06 -3.82
CA PRO A 150 -11.99 -9.96 -2.95
C PRO A 150 -10.70 -9.33 -2.42
N ARG A 151 -10.43 -9.52 -1.13
CA ARG A 151 -9.22 -9.06 -0.42
C ARG A 151 -9.01 -7.54 -0.44
N LEU A 152 -10.03 -6.76 -0.80
CA LEU A 152 -10.06 -5.32 -0.57
C LEU A 152 -10.66 -5.08 0.82
N LYS A 153 -9.84 -4.56 1.75
CA LYS A 153 -10.29 -4.16 3.08
C LYS A 153 -10.53 -2.65 3.10
N THR A 154 -11.60 -2.23 3.78
CA THR A 154 -11.91 -0.80 3.98
C THR A 154 -11.49 -0.42 5.39
N SER A 155 -10.54 0.52 5.50
CA SER A 155 -10.07 1.05 6.78
C SER A 155 -10.79 2.34 7.17
N ALA A 156 -10.55 2.82 8.40
CA ALA A 156 -11.08 4.10 8.86
C ALA A 156 -10.70 5.27 7.92
N MET A 157 -9.46 5.28 7.43
CA MET A 157 -8.99 6.30 6.48
C MET A 157 -9.71 6.23 5.13
N ASP A 158 -10.12 5.05 4.65
CA ASP A 158 -10.91 4.95 3.41
C ASP A 158 -12.31 5.56 3.61
N ARG A 159 -12.93 5.33 4.77
CA ARG A 159 -14.24 5.90 5.12
C ARG A 159 -14.15 7.42 5.22
N TYR A 160 -13.16 7.93 5.95
CA TYR A 160 -12.89 9.37 6.04
C TYR A 160 -12.75 10.00 4.65
N ALA A 161 -11.91 9.41 3.80
CA ALA A 161 -11.68 9.88 2.44
C ALA A 161 -12.97 9.98 1.61
N ILE A 162 -13.82 8.95 1.65
CA ILE A 162 -15.08 8.98 0.90
C ILE A 162 -16.02 10.05 1.48
N ILE A 163 -16.14 10.12 2.81
CA ILE A 163 -17.03 11.08 3.49
C ILE A 163 -16.61 12.51 3.21
N ILE A 164 -15.33 12.86 3.36
CA ILE A 164 -14.86 14.23 3.16
C ILE A 164 -15.02 14.68 1.70
N LEU A 165 -14.75 13.80 0.73
CA LEU A 165 -14.93 14.13 -0.69
C LEU A 165 -16.42 14.30 -1.03
N PHE A 166 -17.32 13.46 -0.49
CA PHE A 166 -18.76 13.67 -0.62
C PHE A 166 -19.19 14.99 0.03
N ALA A 167 -18.70 15.29 1.23
CA ALA A 167 -19.04 16.53 1.93
C ALA A 167 -18.65 17.76 1.10
N VAL A 168 -17.44 17.79 0.54
CA VAL A 168 -16.97 18.88 -0.34
C VAL A 168 -17.83 18.97 -1.61
N MET A 169 -18.09 17.85 -2.30
CA MET A 169 -18.86 17.87 -3.55
C MET A 169 -20.33 18.26 -3.34
N ILE A 170 -21.01 17.65 -2.38
CA ILE A 170 -22.43 17.91 -2.13
C ILE A 170 -22.62 19.32 -1.59
N SER A 171 -21.80 19.78 -0.64
CA SER A 171 -21.90 21.16 -0.15
C SER A 171 -21.65 22.20 -1.24
N GLY A 172 -20.74 21.94 -2.18
CA GLY A 172 -20.45 22.85 -3.29
C GLY A 172 -21.63 22.97 -4.27
N VAL A 173 -22.20 21.84 -4.70
CA VAL A 173 -23.35 21.82 -5.61
C VAL A 173 -24.59 22.43 -4.94
N PHE A 174 -24.83 22.13 -3.66
CA PHE A 174 -25.94 22.74 -2.92
C PHE A 174 -25.74 24.24 -2.70
N LEU A 175 -24.53 24.68 -2.38
CA LEU A 175 -24.23 26.11 -2.26
C LEU A 175 -24.58 26.86 -3.54
N ASP A 176 -24.18 26.34 -4.70
CA ASP A 176 -24.51 26.94 -5.99
C ASP A 176 -26.02 26.95 -6.24
N GLY A 177 -26.73 25.86 -5.95
CA GLY A 177 -28.18 25.79 -6.08
C GLY A 177 -28.92 26.79 -5.20
N VAL A 178 -28.52 26.92 -3.93
CA VAL A 178 -29.13 27.87 -2.98
C VAL A 178 -28.85 29.31 -3.40
N LYS A 179 -27.64 29.62 -3.87
CA LYS A 179 -27.30 30.95 -4.42
C LYS A 179 -28.17 31.33 -5.61
N ILE A 180 -28.42 30.41 -6.53
CA ILE A 180 -29.29 30.63 -7.69
C ILE A 180 -30.72 31.01 -7.26
N THR A 181 -31.26 30.33 -6.25
CA THR A 181 -32.65 30.57 -5.79
C THR A 181 -32.81 31.72 -4.80
N SER A 182 -31.71 32.29 -4.30
CA SER A 182 -31.70 33.24 -3.18
C SER A 182 -32.07 34.65 -3.62
N TYR A 183 -33.17 35.17 -3.08
CA TYR A 183 -33.56 36.57 -3.26
C TYR A 183 -32.58 37.52 -2.57
N THR A 184 -32.12 37.17 -1.36
CA THR A 184 -31.13 37.97 -0.63
C THR A 184 -29.82 38.15 -1.40
N VAL A 185 -29.31 37.09 -2.05
CA VAL A 185 -28.11 37.18 -2.88
C VAL A 185 -28.35 38.02 -4.12
N PHE A 186 -29.51 37.87 -4.78
CA PHE A 186 -29.90 38.74 -5.91
C PHE A 186 -29.87 40.21 -5.51
N GLN A 187 -30.52 40.58 -4.40
CA GLN A 187 -30.53 41.96 -3.89
C GLN A 187 -29.12 42.47 -3.53
N THR A 188 -28.28 41.61 -2.95
CA THR A 188 -26.87 41.96 -2.66
C THR A 188 -26.10 42.27 -3.94
N MET A 189 -26.28 41.46 -5.00
CA MET A 189 -25.61 41.68 -6.28
C MET A 189 -26.07 42.98 -6.95
N LEU A 190 -27.36 43.32 -6.88
CA LEU A 190 -27.87 44.59 -7.40
C LEU A 190 -27.19 45.78 -6.72
N GLY A 191 -27.13 45.78 -5.38
CA GLY A 191 -26.49 46.86 -4.62
C GLY A 191 -24.98 46.96 -4.82
N ASP A 192 -24.29 45.84 -5.07
CA ASP A 192 -22.85 45.82 -5.26
C ASP A 192 -22.42 46.18 -6.70
N TYR A 193 -23.25 45.92 -7.71
CA TYR A 193 -22.82 45.94 -9.13
C TYR A 193 -23.75 46.67 -10.10
N ALA A 194 -25.04 46.79 -9.82
CA ALA A 194 -26.00 47.39 -10.75
C ALA A 194 -26.44 48.81 -10.36
N ASP A 195 -26.39 49.17 -9.07
CA ASP A 195 -26.88 50.44 -8.47
C ASP A 195 -28.03 51.09 -9.28
N PRO A 196 -29.17 50.38 -9.42
CA PRO A 196 -30.28 50.85 -10.25
C PRO A 196 -30.90 52.12 -9.64
N ASP A 197 -31.11 53.13 -10.49
CA ASP A 197 -31.50 54.48 -10.06
C ASP A 197 -32.99 54.55 -9.65
N GLU A 198 -33.82 53.60 -10.11
CA GLU A 198 -35.28 53.63 -9.96
C GLU A 198 -35.89 52.26 -9.52
N GLU A 199 -37.00 52.29 -8.75
CA GLU A 199 -37.65 51.08 -8.19
C GLU A 199 -38.28 50.18 -9.27
N ASP A 200 -38.67 50.74 -10.40
CA ASP A 200 -39.21 50.05 -11.56
C ASP A 200 -38.14 49.28 -12.34
N GLU A 201 -36.92 49.81 -12.48
CA GLU A 201 -35.79 49.08 -13.05
C GLU A 201 -35.48 47.80 -12.25
N ILE A 202 -35.50 47.89 -10.92
CA ILE A 202 -35.33 46.74 -10.03
C ILE A 202 -36.44 45.70 -10.28
N ALA A 203 -37.69 46.14 -10.38
CA ALA A 203 -38.83 45.26 -10.59
C ALA A 203 -38.78 44.56 -11.96
N ALA A 204 -38.38 45.27 -13.01
CA ALA A 204 -38.19 44.71 -14.36
C ALA A 204 -37.09 43.64 -14.37
N LEU A 205 -35.92 43.95 -13.80
CA LEU A 205 -34.79 43.02 -13.72
C LEU A 205 -35.12 41.80 -12.84
N GLU A 206 -35.84 42.00 -11.74
CA GLU A 206 -36.32 40.91 -10.87
C GLU A 206 -37.26 39.96 -11.61
N ASN A 207 -38.22 40.48 -12.39
CA ASN A 207 -39.11 39.67 -13.22
C ASN A 207 -38.33 38.81 -14.22
N TYR A 208 -37.32 39.40 -14.87
CA TYR A 208 -36.46 38.71 -15.81
C TYR A 208 -35.64 37.60 -15.13
N TRP A 209 -35.01 37.88 -13.99
CA TRP A 209 -34.20 36.91 -13.24
C TRP A 209 -35.01 35.78 -12.61
N VAL A 210 -36.24 36.04 -12.15
CA VAL A 210 -37.16 35.00 -11.67
C VAL A 210 -37.55 34.05 -12.80
N LYS A 211 -37.75 34.57 -14.02
CA LYS A 211 -38.13 33.77 -15.19
C LYS A 211 -36.96 32.97 -15.77
N TYR A 212 -35.79 33.59 -15.93
CA TYR A 212 -34.68 33.02 -16.72
C TYR A 212 -33.47 32.57 -15.91
N PHE A 213 -33.24 33.15 -14.72
CA PHE A 213 -32.08 32.87 -13.86
C PHE A 213 -32.44 32.11 -12.58
N GLY A 214 -33.71 31.79 -12.35
CA GLY A 214 -34.14 30.83 -11.33
C GLY A 214 -34.21 31.39 -9.90
N VAL A 215 -34.12 32.72 -9.76
CA VAL A 215 -34.36 33.41 -8.49
C VAL A 215 -35.79 33.13 -8.01
N VAL A 216 -35.96 32.93 -6.71
CA VAL A 216 -37.29 32.80 -6.10
C VAL A 216 -37.56 34.04 -5.28
N SER A 217 -38.36 34.93 -5.86
CA SER A 217 -38.75 36.19 -5.23
C SER A 217 -39.97 36.02 -4.31
N PRO A 218 -40.05 36.79 -3.19
CA PRO A 218 -41.27 36.94 -2.42
C PRO A 218 -42.27 37.94 -3.04
N ASN A 219 -41.86 38.75 -4.02
CA ASN A 219 -42.61 39.85 -4.61
C ASN A 219 -43.18 39.51 -6.00
N VAL A 220 -42.53 38.60 -6.73
CA VAL A 220 -42.85 38.28 -8.13
C VAL A 220 -43.32 36.83 -8.26
N GLU A 221 -44.54 36.66 -8.78
CA GLU A 221 -45.10 35.37 -9.16
C GLU A 221 -45.65 35.42 -10.60
N PRO A 222 -45.70 34.28 -11.32
CA PRO A 222 -46.35 34.22 -12.64
C PRO A 222 -47.84 34.59 -12.55
N PRO A 223 -48.44 35.20 -13.60
CA PRO A 223 -47.88 35.47 -14.93
C PRO A 223 -46.97 36.70 -14.97
N PHE A 224 -45.96 36.65 -15.84
CA PHE A 224 -45.01 37.75 -16.04
C PHE A 224 -45.53 38.71 -17.11
N ASP A 225 -45.38 40.01 -16.88
CA ASP A 225 -45.65 41.05 -17.88
C ASP A 225 -44.59 41.01 -18.98
N GLU A 226 -45.01 41.08 -20.24
CA GLU A 226 -44.10 40.98 -21.38
C GLU A 226 -43.28 42.27 -21.57
N GLU A 227 -43.84 43.44 -21.20
CA GLU A 227 -43.14 44.72 -21.24
C GLU A 227 -42.02 44.79 -20.19
N LEU A 228 -42.31 44.40 -18.93
CA LEU A 228 -41.31 44.31 -17.86
C LEU A 228 -40.20 43.29 -18.15
N LEU A 229 -40.50 42.24 -18.91
CA LEU A 229 -39.51 41.24 -19.30
C LEU A 229 -38.57 41.71 -20.41
N GLU A 230 -39.05 42.57 -21.31
CA GLU A 230 -38.23 43.19 -22.35
C GLU A 230 -37.30 44.24 -21.73
N GLU A 231 -37.85 45.09 -20.85
CA GLU A 231 -37.06 46.04 -20.06
C GLU A 231 -36.03 45.34 -19.16
N GLY A 232 -36.45 44.30 -18.43
CA GLY A 232 -35.55 43.52 -17.57
C GLY A 232 -34.45 42.78 -18.36
N LYS A 233 -34.69 42.47 -19.64
CA LYS A 233 -33.68 41.90 -20.53
C LYS A 233 -32.61 42.93 -20.89
N ASP A 234 -33.01 44.15 -21.22
CA ASP A 234 -32.08 45.23 -21.56
C ASP A 234 -31.22 45.63 -20.34
N LEU A 235 -31.81 45.61 -19.15
CA LEU A 235 -31.09 45.79 -17.88
C LEU A 235 -30.11 44.63 -17.59
N ASP A 236 -30.50 43.37 -17.85
CA ASP A 236 -29.60 42.22 -17.71
C ASP A 236 -28.41 42.31 -18.68
N GLU A 237 -28.65 42.69 -19.94
CA GLU A 237 -27.59 42.91 -20.94
C GLU A 237 -26.63 44.03 -20.53
N SER A 238 -27.12 45.04 -19.80
CA SER A 238 -26.32 46.20 -19.39
C SER A 238 -25.52 45.99 -18.11
N TYR A 239 -26.10 45.31 -17.12
CA TYR A 239 -25.50 45.20 -15.78
C TYR A 239 -25.01 43.79 -15.41
N CYS A 240 -25.60 42.75 -15.99
CA CYS A 240 -25.48 41.38 -15.48
C CYS A 240 -24.76 40.42 -16.43
N ALA A 241 -24.91 40.61 -17.75
CA ALA A 241 -24.44 39.67 -18.78
C ALA A 241 -22.91 39.48 -18.80
N ASP A 242 -22.16 40.50 -18.37
CA ASP A 242 -20.69 40.43 -18.25
C ASP A 242 -20.21 39.49 -17.13
N CYS A 243 -21.04 39.28 -16.11
CA CYS A 243 -20.72 38.42 -14.97
C CYS A 243 -21.51 37.10 -14.98
N HIS A 244 -22.64 37.02 -15.68
CA HIS A 244 -23.58 35.90 -15.62
C HIS A 244 -23.86 35.29 -16.98
N SER A 245 -23.72 33.97 -17.05
CA SER A 245 -24.24 33.16 -18.16
C SER A 245 -25.56 32.48 -17.80
N PRO A 246 -26.35 32.03 -18.79
CA PRO A 246 -27.61 31.32 -18.54
C PRO A 246 -27.43 30.12 -17.61
N ILE A 247 -28.20 30.06 -16.53
CA ILE A 247 -28.09 29.04 -15.46
C ILE A 247 -28.14 27.60 -15.93
N LYS A 248 -28.75 27.33 -17.09
CA LYS A 248 -28.83 26.00 -17.69
C LYS A 248 -27.45 25.41 -18.01
N SER A 249 -26.42 26.24 -18.22
CA SER A 249 -25.05 25.76 -18.41
C SER A 249 -24.46 25.14 -17.13
N ALA A 250 -24.90 25.59 -15.95
CA ALA A 250 -24.59 24.99 -14.66
C ALA A 250 -25.59 23.90 -14.29
N PHE A 251 -25.70 22.89 -15.16
CA PHE A 251 -26.76 21.89 -15.11
C PHE A 251 -26.95 21.19 -13.75
N ALA A 252 -25.89 20.96 -12.97
CA ALA A 252 -25.99 20.31 -11.66
C ALA A 252 -26.54 21.27 -10.59
N ALA A 253 -26.05 22.51 -10.58
CA ALA A 253 -26.58 23.57 -9.73
C ALA A 253 -28.03 23.92 -10.11
N TYR A 254 -28.34 24.00 -11.41
CA TYR A 254 -29.69 24.22 -11.92
C TYR A 254 -30.67 23.13 -11.49
N ALA A 255 -30.29 21.86 -11.64
CA ALA A 255 -31.11 20.75 -11.16
C ALA A 255 -31.37 20.84 -9.64
N THR A 256 -30.37 21.28 -8.87
CA THR A 256 -30.51 21.51 -7.43
C THR A 256 -31.44 22.67 -7.14
N ALA A 257 -31.28 23.81 -7.84
CA ALA A 257 -32.15 24.99 -7.72
C ALA A 257 -33.62 24.64 -8.00
N VAL A 258 -33.89 23.88 -9.06
CA VAL A 258 -35.25 23.40 -9.38
C VAL A 258 -35.81 22.51 -8.27
N MET A 259 -34.99 21.62 -7.71
CA MET A 259 -35.41 20.72 -6.63
C MET A 259 -35.75 21.45 -5.33
N ILE A 260 -34.98 22.49 -4.98
CA ILE A 260 -35.18 23.25 -3.74
C ILE A 260 -36.15 24.43 -3.87
N ARG A 261 -36.58 24.78 -5.10
CA ARG A 261 -37.49 25.90 -5.39
C ARG A 261 -38.70 26.00 -4.42
N PRO A 262 -39.42 24.91 -4.09
CA PRO A 262 -40.59 25.01 -3.20
C PRO A 262 -40.27 25.47 -1.77
N ILE A 263 -39.02 25.32 -1.35
CA ILE A 263 -38.53 25.70 -0.01
C ILE A 263 -37.49 26.82 -0.07
N ALA A 264 -37.28 27.43 -1.24
CA ALA A 264 -36.20 28.41 -1.45
C ALA A 264 -36.30 29.61 -0.53
N LEU A 265 -37.50 30.22 -0.38
CA LEU A 265 -37.72 31.35 0.53
C LEU A 265 -37.47 30.98 2.00
N MET A 266 -37.73 29.73 2.39
CA MET A 266 -37.41 29.24 3.75
C MET A 266 -35.89 29.14 3.92
N LEU A 267 -35.18 28.58 2.94
CA LEU A 267 -33.73 28.45 2.97
C LEU A 267 -33.04 29.81 2.98
N ASP A 268 -33.58 30.79 2.24
CA ASP A 268 -33.08 32.16 2.18
C ASP A 268 -33.21 32.86 3.54
N ARG A 269 -34.38 32.76 4.19
CA ARG A 269 -34.60 33.29 5.55
C ARG A 269 -33.70 32.66 6.62
N MET A 270 -33.23 31.44 6.39
CA MET A 270 -32.32 30.72 7.29
C MET A 270 -30.84 31.04 7.02
N ASP A 271 -30.52 31.94 6.10
CA ASP A 271 -29.14 32.25 5.68
C ASP A 271 -28.36 30.97 5.25
N SER A 272 -29.06 30.10 4.52
CA SER A 272 -28.51 28.81 4.09
C SER A 272 -27.31 28.97 3.15
N THR A 273 -27.23 30.08 2.41
CA THR A 273 -26.09 30.45 1.55
C THR A 273 -24.80 30.52 2.38
N THR A 274 -24.82 31.24 3.50
CA THR A 274 -23.69 31.38 4.41
C THR A 274 -23.35 30.05 5.09
N PHE A 275 -24.36 29.29 5.52
CA PHE A 275 -24.16 27.97 6.11
C PHE A 275 -23.42 27.01 5.16
N PHE A 276 -23.92 26.83 3.93
CA PHE A 276 -23.29 25.93 2.95
C PHE A 276 -21.92 26.44 2.49
N TYR A 277 -21.71 27.77 2.45
CA TYR A 277 -20.40 28.35 2.19
C TYR A 277 -19.38 27.94 3.25
N TYR A 278 -19.68 28.12 4.53
CA TYR A 278 -18.77 27.70 5.60
C TYR A 278 -18.59 26.19 5.65
N LEU A 279 -19.66 25.41 5.45
CA LEU A 279 -19.56 23.95 5.38
C LEU A 279 -18.59 23.51 4.28
N HIS A 280 -18.71 24.09 3.08
CA HIS A 280 -17.85 23.76 1.94
C HIS A 280 -16.39 24.14 2.18
N ILE A 281 -16.15 25.36 2.66
CA ILE A 281 -14.81 25.87 2.92
C ILE A 281 -14.12 25.11 4.06
N ILE A 282 -14.83 24.86 5.16
CA ILE A 282 -14.30 24.08 6.29
C ILE A 282 -13.98 22.65 5.85
N ALA A 283 -14.89 21.98 5.12
CA ALA A 283 -14.64 20.64 4.60
C ALA A 283 -13.42 20.59 3.66
N SER A 284 -13.28 21.59 2.79
CA SER A 284 -12.16 21.71 1.85
C SER A 284 -10.83 21.91 2.58
N PHE A 285 -10.77 22.84 3.55
CA PHE A 285 -9.57 23.13 4.31
C PHE A 285 -9.20 22.04 5.31
N LEU A 286 -10.17 21.35 5.92
CA LEU A 286 -9.91 20.13 6.69
C LEU A 286 -9.34 19.02 5.80
N GLY A 287 -9.89 18.86 4.60
CA GLY A 287 -9.36 17.95 3.58
C GLY A 287 -7.90 18.24 3.23
N LEU A 288 -7.58 19.52 2.97
CA LEU A 288 -6.24 19.98 2.66
C LEU A 288 -5.26 19.76 3.83
N ALA A 289 -5.62 20.19 5.03
CA ALA A 289 -4.80 20.05 6.23
C ALA A 289 -4.47 18.58 6.55
N TYR A 290 -5.46 17.69 6.41
CA TYR A 290 -5.28 16.26 6.72
C TYR A 290 -4.66 15.45 5.58
N LEU A 291 -4.52 16.01 4.38
CA LEU A 291 -3.99 15.33 3.20
C LEU A 291 -2.68 14.59 3.48
N PRO A 292 -1.62 15.21 4.08
CA PRO A 292 -0.34 14.54 4.30
C PRO A 292 -0.41 13.39 5.29
N PHE A 293 -1.41 13.38 6.17
CA PHE A 293 -1.56 12.40 7.24
C PHE A 293 -2.55 11.28 6.89
N SER A 294 -3.13 11.32 5.69
CA SER A 294 -4.15 10.38 5.22
C SER A 294 -3.65 9.48 4.09
N LYS A 295 -4.51 8.58 3.62
CA LYS A 295 -4.28 7.82 2.39
C LYS A 295 -4.17 8.71 1.13
N MET A 296 -4.64 9.96 1.17
CA MET A 296 -4.57 10.90 0.04
C MET A 296 -3.16 11.43 -0.22
N PHE A 297 -2.21 11.22 0.70
CA PHE A 297 -0.80 11.52 0.44
C PHE A 297 -0.23 10.74 -0.75
N HIS A 298 -0.90 9.67 -1.21
CA HIS A 298 -0.56 8.96 -2.44
C HIS A 298 -0.60 9.86 -3.69
N ILE A 299 -1.32 10.98 -3.68
CA ILE A 299 -1.32 11.99 -4.74
C ILE A 299 0.09 12.55 -4.97
N ILE A 300 0.92 12.60 -3.91
CA ILE A 300 2.31 13.05 -3.97
C ILE A 300 3.27 11.86 -4.03
N ALA A 301 3.10 10.88 -3.13
CA ALA A 301 4.05 9.79 -2.96
C ALA A 301 4.06 8.79 -4.14
N SER A 302 2.90 8.52 -4.78
CA SER A 302 2.84 7.54 -5.88
C SER A 302 3.51 8.04 -7.16
N PRO A 303 3.29 9.29 -7.62
CA PRO A 303 4.02 9.82 -8.76
C PRO A 303 5.54 9.77 -8.57
N ILE A 304 6.03 10.19 -7.40
CA ILE A 304 7.48 10.19 -7.11
C ILE A 304 8.01 8.74 -7.06
N SER A 305 7.25 7.82 -6.45
CA SER A 305 7.57 6.38 -6.45
C SER A 305 7.69 5.80 -7.86
N LEU A 306 6.73 6.09 -8.74
CA LEU A 306 6.73 5.65 -10.13
C LEU A 306 7.93 6.20 -10.91
N LEU A 307 8.19 7.50 -10.78
CA LEU A 307 9.30 8.17 -11.45
C LEU A 307 10.66 7.64 -10.97
N ALA A 308 10.85 7.53 -9.65
CA ALA A 308 12.07 6.98 -9.07
C ALA A 308 12.30 5.52 -9.49
N GLY A 309 11.25 4.69 -9.45
CA GLY A 309 11.30 3.29 -9.87
C GLY A 309 11.64 3.11 -11.35
N ALA A 310 11.32 4.08 -12.21
CA ALA A 310 11.59 4.01 -13.64
C ALA A 310 13.07 4.23 -14.02
N VAL A 311 13.85 4.88 -13.15
CA VAL A 311 15.25 5.27 -13.44
C VAL A 311 16.28 4.66 -12.51
N MET A 312 15.82 4.04 -11.41
CA MET A 312 16.65 3.37 -10.42
C MET A 312 16.63 1.85 -10.61
N ASP A 313 17.81 1.30 -10.91
CA ASP A 313 18.06 -0.13 -11.00
C ASP A 313 18.79 -0.65 -9.75
N LYS A 314 18.46 -1.87 -9.31
CA LYS A 314 18.99 -2.46 -8.06
C LYS A 314 20.50 -2.74 -8.13
N ALA A 315 21.04 -3.10 -9.30
CA ALA A 315 22.43 -3.46 -9.44
C ALA A 315 23.35 -2.25 -9.59
N THR A 316 22.85 -1.15 -10.15
CA THR A 316 23.66 0.02 -10.53
C THR A 316 23.41 1.27 -9.69
N SER A 317 22.27 1.38 -9.00
CA SER A 317 21.96 2.56 -8.20
C SER A 317 22.66 2.54 -6.85
N ASP A 318 22.98 3.74 -6.35
CA ASP A 318 23.51 3.94 -5.00
C ASP A 318 22.58 3.29 -3.94
N PRO A 319 23.09 2.43 -3.03
CA PRO A 319 22.32 1.83 -1.95
C PRO A 319 21.54 2.85 -1.10
N ALA A 320 22.07 4.05 -0.90
CA ALA A 320 21.38 5.11 -0.16
C ALA A 320 20.12 5.61 -0.89
N ASN A 321 20.15 5.65 -2.22
CA ASN A 321 18.97 5.95 -3.01
C ASN A 321 17.95 4.81 -2.94
N ILE A 322 18.38 3.55 -3.04
CA ILE A 322 17.50 2.38 -2.90
C ILE A 322 16.77 2.40 -1.55
N ALA A 323 17.50 2.63 -0.46
CA ALA A 323 16.92 2.74 0.87
C ALA A 323 15.88 3.89 0.94
N THR A 324 16.21 5.06 0.39
CA THR A 324 15.30 6.24 0.33
C THR A 324 14.02 5.93 -0.45
N ARG A 325 14.14 5.25 -1.59
CA ARG A 325 12.99 4.81 -2.37
C ARG A 325 12.11 3.85 -1.57
N GLN A 326 12.68 2.84 -0.90
CA GLN A 326 11.90 1.90 -0.08
C GLN A 326 11.13 2.59 1.06
N ALA A 327 11.73 3.61 1.69
CA ALA A 327 11.04 4.39 2.71
C ALA A 327 9.85 5.20 2.15
N MET A 328 10.03 5.81 0.98
CA MET A 328 8.97 6.52 0.26
C MET A 328 7.86 5.57 -0.22
N GLU A 329 8.21 4.39 -0.72
CA GLU A 329 7.28 3.37 -1.22
C GLU A 329 6.25 2.94 -0.16
N LEU A 330 6.61 2.97 1.12
CA LEU A 330 5.65 2.77 2.20
C LEU A 330 4.54 3.82 2.15
N ASP A 331 4.89 5.11 2.05
CA ASP A 331 3.90 6.18 1.98
C ASP A 331 3.11 6.17 0.66
N ALA A 332 3.69 5.66 -0.43
CA ALA A 332 2.99 5.46 -1.71
C ALA A 332 1.90 4.38 -1.66
N CYS A 333 1.95 3.45 -0.70
CA CYS A 333 0.95 2.40 -0.62
C CYS A 333 -0.42 2.92 -0.16
N MET A 334 -1.37 2.85 -1.09
CA MET A 334 -2.79 3.18 -0.90
C MET A 334 -3.61 2.08 -0.22
N HIS A 335 -3.02 0.91 0.05
CA HIS A 335 -3.74 -0.26 0.56
C HIS A 335 -4.88 -0.71 -0.39
N CYS A 336 -4.64 -0.68 -1.71
CA CYS A 336 -5.65 -0.94 -2.74
C CYS A 336 -5.92 -2.44 -3.00
N GLY A 337 -5.16 -3.34 -2.37
CA GLY A 337 -5.34 -4.79 -2.43
C GLY A 337 -4.96 -5.49 -3.74
N THR A 338 -4.50 -4.78 -4.78
CA THR A 338 -4.14 -5.39 -6.08
C THR A 338 -3.04 -6.44 -5.93
N CYS A 339 -1.99 -6.12 -5.17
CA CYS A 339 -0.90 -7.06 -4.86
C CYS A 339 -1.40 -8.32 -4.14
N SER A 340 -2.36 -8.18 -3.22
CA SER A 340 -2.96 -9.31 -2.49
C SER A 340 -3.86 -10.17 -3.34
N ARG A 341 -4.59 -9.58 -4.30
CA ARG A 341 -5.41 -10.34 -5.26
C ARG A 341 -4.58 -11.17 -6.22
N ARG A 342 -3.36 -10.72 -6.53
CA ARG A 342 -2.45 -11.36 -7.50
C ARG A 342 -1.34 -12.18 -6.84
N CYS A 343 -1.33 -12.25 -5.51
CA CYS A 343 -0.32 -12.99 -4.76
C CYS A 343 -0.49 -14.51 -4.97
N SER A 344 0.56 -15.19 -5.43
CA SER A 344 0.53 -16.65 -5.65
C SER A 344 0.28 -17.45 -4.38
N VAL A 345 0.57 -16.87 -3.21
CA VAL A 345 0.41 -17.53 -1.90
C VAL A 345 -0.86 -17.08 -1.17
N ALA A 346 -1.76 -16.36 -1.83
CA ALA A 346 -3.04 -15.97 -1.25
C ALA A 346 -3.90 -17.17 -0.82
N VAL A 347 -3.74 -18.33 -1.46
CA VAL A 347 -4.43 -19.57 -1.08
C VAL A 347 -3.99 -20.08 0.30
N ALA A 348 -2.74 -19.82 0.70
CA ALA A 348 -2.26 -20.18 2.04
C ALA A 348 -2.96 -19.33 3.11
N PHE A 349 -3.24 -18.06 2.81
CA PHE A 349 -4.07 -17.22 3.68
C PHE A 349 -5.47 -17.80 3.85
N ASP A 350 -6.10 -18.28 2.78
CA ASP A 350 -7.47 -18.83 2.86
C ASP A 350 -7.53 -20.08 3.77
N LYS A 351 -6.42 -20.79 3.96
CA LYS A 351 -6.31 -21.96 4.85
C LYS A 351 -5.83 -21.63 6.26
N ILE A 352 -4.81 -20.78 6.38
CA ILE A 352 -4.12 -20.47 7.65
C ILE A 352 -4.81 -19.35 8.42
N GLY A 353 -5.46 -18.41 7.70
CA GLY A 353 -6.10 -17.23 8.30
C GLY A 353 -5.13 -16.10 8.67
N ASN A 354 -3.82 -16.28 8.52
CA ASN A 354 -2.85 -15.24 8.84
C ASN A 354 -2.80 -14.13 7.77
N ILE A 355 -3.35 -12.97 8.11
CA ILE A 355 -3.43 -11.80 7.22
C ILE A 355 -2.07 -11.28 6.75
N ASN A 356 -0.99 -11.52 7.49
CA ASN A 356 0.37 -11.13 7.11
C ASN A 356 0.89 -11.85 5.87
N ILE A 357 0.21 -12.89 5.38
CA ILE A 357 0.52 -13.53 4.09
C ILE A 357 0.20 -12.59 2.92
N LEU A 358 -0.82 -11.73 3.06
CA LEU A 358 -1.29 -10.83 2.01
C LEU A 358 -0.38 -9.58 1.92
N PRO A 359 0.24 -9.29 0.76
CA PRO A 359 1.17 -8.15 0.62
C PRO A 359 0.61 -6.79 1.04
N SER A 360 -0.67 -6.49 0.80
CA SER A 360 -1.28 -5.22 1.21
C SER A 360 -1.31 -5.06 2.72
N GLU A 361 -1.64 -6.13 3.44
CA GLU A 361 -1.75 -6.14 4.90
C GLU A 361 -0.37 -6.19 5.53
N LYS A 362 0.52 -7.04 5.03
CA LYS A 362 1.92 -7.11 5.46
C LYS A 362 2.58 -5.72 5.43
N LEU A 363 2.26 -4.89 4.45
CA LEU A 363 2.81 -3.54 4.38
C LEU A 363 2.26 -2.61 5.47
N GLN A 364 1.00 -2.76 5.90
CA GLN A 364 0.47 -2.01 7.04
C GLN A 364 1.19 -2.40 8.33
N PHE A 365 1.44 -3.70 8.52
CA PHE A 365 2.25 -4.18 9.65
C PHE A 365 3.68 -3.65 9.60
N LEU A 366 4.31 -3.66 8.44
CA LEU A 366 5.65 -3.13 8.26
C LEU A 366 5.74 -1.63 8.64
N LYS A 367 4.73 -0.83 8.24
CA LYS A 367 4.65 0.59 8.66
C LYS A 367 4.61 0.74 10.18
N ALA A 368 3.85 -0.11 10.87
CA ALA A 368 3.76 -0.10 12.33
C ALA A 368 5.06 -0.58 13.01
N TYR A 369 5.70 -1.61 12.44
CA TYR A 369 6.97 -2.15 12.92
C TYR A 369 8.10 -1.10 12.86
N ILE A 370 8.25 -0.40 11.72
CA ILE A 370 9.29 0.62 11.53
C ILE A 370 9.10 1.85 12.43
N THR A 371 7.89 2.07 12.95
CA THR A 371 7.63 3.11 13.95
C THR A 371 8.03 2.71 15.37
N ASN A 372 8.79 1.62 15.56
CA ASN A 372 9.22 1.08 16.85
C ASN A 372 8.06 0.79 17.81
N LYS A 373 6.88 0.43 17.27
CA LYS A 373 5.80 -0.06 18.10
C LYS A 373 6.22 -1.44 18.64
N PRO A 374 6.19 -1.68 19.97
CA PRO A 374 6.51 -2.98 20.51
C PRO A 374 5.52 -4.01 19.94
N LEU A 375 6.05 -5.07 19.33
CA LEU A 375 5.25 -6.19 18.86
C LEU A 375 5.19 -7.25 19.95
N THR A 376 4.00 -7.79 20.16
CA THR A 376 3.83 -9.02 20.94
C THR A 376 4.49 -10.19 20.21
N LYS A 377 4.79 -11.27 20.93
CA LYS A 377 5.43 -12.44 20.32
C LYS A 377 4.57 -13.09 19.22
N SER A 378 3.27 -13.15 19.44
CA SER A 378 2.29 -13.66 18.46
C SER A 378 2.25 -12.80 17.20
N GLU A 379 2.34 -11.47 17.32
CA GLU A 379 2.40 -10.58 16.15
C GLU A 379 3.69 -10.79 15.35
N LEU A 380 4.83 -10.96 16.04
CA LEU A 380 6.10 -11.25 15.39
C LEU A 380 6.06 -12.60 14.64
N GLU A 381 5.51 -13.64 15.26
CA GLU A 381 5.33 -14.96 14.62
C GLU A 381 4.41 -14.88 13.39
N ALA A 382 3.29 -14.18 13.50
CA ALA A 382 2.39 -13.98 12.36
C ALA A 382 3.09 -13.25 11.20
N ILE A 383 3.90 -12.22 11.51
CA ILE A 383 4.69 -11.51 10.50
C ILE A 383 5.72 -12.45 9.86
N LEU A 384 6.42 -13.24 10.67
CA LEU A 384 7.42 -14.21 10.22
C LEU A 384 6.79 -15.28 9.31
N GLU A 385 5.69 -15.90 9.70
CA GLU A 385 4.96 -16.88 8.88
C GLU A 385 4.56 -16.27 7.53
N GLY A 386 3.95 -15.08 7.55
CA GLY A 386 3.57 -14.36 6.34
C GLY A 386 4.76 -14.03 5.45
N ILE A 387 5.90 -13.67 6.05
CA ILE A 387 7.15 -13.39 5.35
C ILE A 387 7.74 -14.66 4.74
N TYR A 388 7.85 -15.76 5.46
CA TYR A 388 8.48 -16.99 4.96
C TYR A 388 7.71 -17.68 3.86
N LEU A 389 6.38 -17.63 3.92
CA LEU A 389 5.54 -18.21 2.86
C LEU A 389 5.66 -17.47 1.53
N CYS A 390 6.20 -16.24 1.48
CA CYS A 390 6.40 -15.52 0.23
C CYS A 390 7.38 -16.25 -0.70
N THR A 391 6.91 -16.63 -1.89
CA THR A 391 7.71 -17.31 -2.93
C THR A 391 8.64 -16.38 -3.72
N ASN A 392 8.62 -15.07 -3.45
CA ASN A 392 9.40 -14.06 -4.17
C ASN A 392 9.17 -14.02 -5.70
N CYS A 393 8.00 -14.50 -6.17
CA CYS A 393 7.62 -14.57 -7.58
C CYS A 393 7.36 -13.24 -8.30
N ASP A 394 7.59 -12.10 -7.63
CA ASP A 394 7.50 -10.73 -8.16
C ASP A 394 6.13 -10.23 -8.65
N ARG A 395 5.09 -11.08 -8.67
CA ARG A 395 3.73 -10.68 -9.13
C ARG A 395 3.21 -9.43 -8.44
N CYS A 396 3.44 -9.30 -7.14
CA CYS A 396 3.00 -8.15 -6.37
C CYS A 396 3.67 -6.84 -6.78
N THR A 397 4.93 -6.88 -7.22
CA THR A 397 5.69 -5.73 -7.72
C THR A 397 5.13 -5.28 -9.08
N VAL A 398 4.97 -6.23 -10.00
CA VAL A 398 4.56 -5.97 -11.39
C VAL A 398 3.16 -5.32 -11.44
N VAL A 399 2.23 -5.80 -10.61
CA VAL A 399 0.83 -5.34 -10.62
C VAL A 399 0.59 -4.11 -9.73
N CYS A 400 1.60 -3.61 -9.03
CA CYS A 400 1.45 -2.49 -8.13
C CYS A 400 1.19 -1.18 -8.92
N PRO A 401 0.03 -0.52 -8.75
CA PRO A 401 -0.24 0.72 -9.46
C PRO A 401 0.69 1.88 -9.06
N ALA A 402 1.20 1.87 -7.84
CA ALA A 402 2.14 2.86 -7.31
C ALA A 402 3.61 2.54 -7.60
N GLY A 403 3.89 1.46 -8.35
CA GLY A 403 5.26 1.07 -8.74
C GLY A 403 6.14 0.55 -7.59
N ILE A 404 5.55 0.18 -6.45
CA ILE A 404 6.30 -0.28 -5.27
C ILE A 404 7.00 -1.62 -5.55
N GLN A 405 8.31 -1.69 -5.26
CA GLN A 405 9.12 -2.90 -5.36
C GLN A 405 8.95 -3.83 -4.15
N LEU A 406 7.75 -4.39 -4.03
CA LEU A 406 7.36 -5.26 -2.93
C LEU A 406 8.29 -6.48 -2.77
N ARG A 407 8.74 -7.11 -3.86
CA ARG A 407 9.67 -8.27 -3.78
C ARG A 407 10.95 -7.88 -3.04
N ASP A 408 11.62 -6.80 -3.45
CA ASP A 408 12.87 -6.37 -2.83
C ASP A 408 12.67 -5.92 -1.38
N MET A 409 11.54 -5.27 -1.09
CA MET A 409 11.19 -4.93 0.28
C MET A 409 10.99 -6.16 1.16
N TRP A 410 10.29 -7.20 0.68
CA TRP A 410 10.12 -8.45 1.43
C TRP A 410 11.43 -9.18 1.67
N LEU A 411 12.37 -9.13 0.72
CA LEU A 411 13.70 -9.71 0.90
C LEU A 411 14.48 -8.98 1.99
N ASN A 412 14.51 -7.65 1.93
CA ASN A 412 15.25 -6.83 2.89
C ASN A 412 14.69 -6.96 4.31
N VAL A 413 13.36 -6.95 4.46
CA VAL A 413 12.69 -7.13 5.75
C VAL A 413 12.86 -8.56 6.26
N ARG A 414 12.76 -9.58 5.39
CA ARG A 414 13.04 -10.98 5.77
C ARG A 414 14.45 -11.12 6.30
N GLU A 415 15.43 -10.54 5.62
CA GLU A 415 16.82 -10.60 6.06
C GLU A 415 17.02 -9.93 7.42
N GLU A 416 16.44 -8.75 7.64
CA GLU A 416 16.49 -8.07 8.94
C GLU A 416 15.89 -8.92 10.05
N LEU A 417 14.71 -9.50 9.82
CA LEU A 417 14.03 -10.32 10.81
C LEU A 417 14.77 -11.61 11.12
N ILE A 418 15.40 -12.26 10.13
CA ILE A 418 16.24 -13.43 10.36
C ILE A 418 17.49 -13.04 11.17
N GLN A 419 18.05 -11.84 10.96
CA GLN A 419 19.24 -11.40 11.68
C GLN A 419 18.99 -10.95 13.11
N LYS A 420 17.80 -10.42 13.40
CA LYS A 420 17.35 -9.94 14.71
C LYS A 420 16.56 -11.00 15.51
N GLY A 421 15.94 -11.95 14.82
CA GLY A 421 14.98 -12.90 15.38
C GLY A 421 15.61 -14.14 16.01
N THR A 422 14.73 -15.02 16.50
CA THR A 422 15.07 -16.38 16.94
C THR A 422 15.66 -17.21 15.79
N PRO A 423 16.41 -18.29 16.09
CA PRO A 423 16.89 -19.21 15.06
C PRO A 423 15.74 -19.60 14.11
N VAL A 424 16.00 -19.54 12.79
CA VAL A 424 15.01 -19.87 11.76
C VAL A 424 15.50 -21.08 10.98
N PRO A 425 15.15 -22.30 11.39
CA PRO A 425 15.65 -23.50 10.74
C PRO A 425 15.26 -23.64 9.27
N LEU A 426 14.19 -22.96 8.81
CA LEU A 426 13.85 -22.89 7.39
C LEU A 426 15.00 -22.31 6.55
N ALA A 427 15.89 -21.51 7.14
CA ALA A 427 17.11 -21.02 6.49
C ALA A 427 18.07 -22.16 6.08
N LEU A 428 17.99 -23.33 6.74
CA LEU A 428 18.79 -24.53 6.44
C LEU A 428 18.11 -25.48 5.45
N SER A 429 17.00 -25.08 4.85
CA SER A 429 16.27 -25.89 3.89
C SER A 429 16.43 -25.32 2.48
N PRO A 430 16.06 -26.07 1.42
CA PRO A 430 15.97 -25.53 0.06
C PRO A 430 15.12 -24.25 -0.06
N PHE A 431 14.26 -23.94 0.91
CA PHE A 431 13.53 -22.66 0.96
C PHE A 431 14.44 -21.43 1.11
N SER A 432 15.72 -21.59 1.46
CA SER A 432 16.73 -20.53 1.45
C SER A 432 17.43 -20.35 0.10
N PHE A 433 17.08 -21.13 -0.93
CA PHE A 433 17.70 -21.08 -2.27
C PHE A 433 17.76 -19.66 -2.85
N TYR A 434 16.64 -18.93 -2.78
CA TYR A 434 16.58 -17.55 -3.28
C TYR A 434 17.52 -16.61 -2.50
N ARG A 435 17.73 -16.84 -1.19
CA ARG A 435 18.69 -16.09 -0.39
C ARG A 435 20.12 -16.37 -0.86
N GLY A 436 20.44 -17.62 -1.17
CA GLY A 436 21.72 -18.02 -1.78
C GLY A 436 21.97 -17.33 -3.13
N LEU A 437 20.97 -17.31 -4.01
CA LEU A 437 21.06 -16.60 -5.30
C LEU A 437 21.28 -15.08 -5.15
N ASN A 438 20.87 -14.49 -4.03
CA ASN A 438 21.02 -13.05 -3.77
C ASN A 438 22.20 -12.73 -2.86
N ARG A 439 23.12 -13.68 -2.61
CA ARG A 439 24.26 -13.48 -1.71
C ARG A 439 25.08 -12.24 -2.05
N GLN A 440 25.26 -11.94 -3.33
CA GLN A 440 26.01 -10.76 -3.80
C GLN A 440 25.43 -9.40 -3.38
N TYR A 441 24.15 -9.36 -2.97
CA TYR A 441 23.48 -8.15 -2.50
C TYR A 441 23.38 -8.05 -0.97
N LEU A 442 23.97 -9.02 -0.25
CA LEU A 442 24.00 -9.04 1.20
C LEU A 442 25.39 -8.67 1.70
N PRO A 443 25.51 -7.95 2.83
CA PRO A 443 26.80 -7.75 3.47
C PRO A 443 27.50 -9.09 3.77
N ASP A 444 28.82 -9.17 3.66
CA ASP A 444 29.55 -10.45 3.80
C ASP A 444 29.27 -11.18 5.12
N LYS A 445 29.12 -10.42 6.21
CA LYS A 445 28.82 -10.95 7.55
C LYS A 445 27.34 -11.30 7.76
N ALA A 446 26.44 -10.75 6.94
CA ALA A 446 25.00 -10.97 7.03
C ALA A 446 24.60 -12.38 6.56
N TYR A 447 25.25 -12.90 5.52
CA TYR A 447 24.89 -14.20 4.96
C TYR A 447 25.08 -15.40 5.92
N PRO A 448 26.26 -15.62 6.53
CA PRO A 448 26.52 -16.85 7.30
C PRO A 448 25.84 -16.87 8.68
N LYS A 449 25.63 -15.70 9.32
CA LYS A 449 25.15 -15.62 10.70
C LYS A 449 23.84 -16.40 10.92
N PRO A 450 22.77 -16.19 10.13
CA PRO A 450 21.53 -16.96 10.30
C PRO A 450 21.66 -18.47 10.18
N LEU A 451 22.49 -18.94 9.24
CA LEU A 451 22.70 -20.37 9.02
C LEU A 451 23.42 -20.98 10.22
N LYS A 452 24.45 -20.29 10.72
CA LYS A 452 25.17 -20.71 11.94
C LYS A 452 24.25 -20.74 13.15
N THR A 453 23.47 -19.68 13.39
CA THR A 453 22.52 -19.61 14.50
C THR A 453 21.44 -20.70 14.42
N ALA A 454 20.94 -21.01 13.22
CA ALA A 454 19.99 -22.10 13.02
C ALA A 454 20.62 -23.48 13.28
N ARG A 455 21.84 -23.74 12.80
CA ARG A 455 22.56 -24.99 13.05
C ARG A 455 22.85 -25.18 14.54
N GLU A 456 23.38 -24.14 15.19
CA GLU A 456 23.62 -24.13 16.64
C GLU A 456 22.35 -24.42 17.42
N ALA A 457 21.21 -23.85 17.03
CA ALA A 457 19.93 -24.10 17.68
C ALA A 457 19.51 -25.58 17.61
N ILE A 458 19.77 -26.24 16.49
CA ILE A 458 19.43 -27.66 16.29
C ILE A 458 20.44 -28.58 17.00
N SER A 459 21.73 -28.23 17.00
CA SER A 459 22.82 -29.05 17.57
C SER A 459 23.04 -28.84 19.08
N LYS A 460 22.55 -27.75 19.68
CA LYS A 460 22.81 -27.38 21.09
C LYS A 460 22.53 -28.49 22.11
N ASN A 461 21.55 -29.36 21.83
CA ASN A 461 21.15 -30.44 22.73
C ASN A 461 21.58 -31.84 22.22
N ARG A 462 22.67 -31.94 21.46
CA ARG A 462 23.16 -33.17 20.84
C ARG A 462 24.55 -33.51 21.37
N GLU A 463 24.63 -34.22 22.49
CA GLU A 463 25.89 -34.44 23.21
C GLU A 463 26.89 -35.28 22.40
N LEU A 464 26.41 -36.33 21.72
CA LEU A 464 27.27 -37.24 20.96
C LEU A 464 27.95 -36.60 19.75
N LEU A 465 27.36 -35.55 19.17
CA LEU A 465 27.98 -34.80 18.06
C LEU A 465 29.07 -33.85 18.55
N ASN A 466 28.89 -33.29 19.75
CA ASN A 466 29.80 -32.29 20.30
C ASN A 466 30.98 -32.90 21.07
N GLN A 467 31.00 -34.22 21.27
CA GLN A 467 32.01 -34.96 22.03
C GLN A 467 32.40 -36.25 21.29
N PRO A 468 33.16 -36.16 20.18
CA PRO A 468 33.53 -37.32 19.36
C PRO A 468 34.34 -38.38 20.11
N GLU A 469 35.02 -37.99 21.19
CA GLU A 469 35.75 -38.87 22.12
C GLU A 469 34.85 -39.70 23.05
N LYS A 470 33.55 -39.39 23.13
CA LYS A 470 32.62 -40.09 24.03
C LYS A 470 32.37 -41.51 23.55
N ILE A 471 32.72 -42.47 24.39
CA ILE A 471 32.53 -43.89 24.11
C ILE A 471 31.03 -44.21 24.02
N ILE A 472 30.61 -44.75 22.88
CA ILE A 472 29.22 -45.13 22.60
C ILE A 472 29.02 -46.61 22.98
N SER A 473 27.95 -46.92 23.72
CA SER A 473 27.54 -48.30 23.96
C SER A 473 26.83 -48.87 22.73
N LEU A 474 27.26 -50.06 22.25
CA LEU A 474 26.75 -50.70 21.03
C LEU A 474 25.33 -51.28 21.15
N THR A 475 24.77 -51.29 22.35
CA THR A 475 23.37 -51.68 22.61
C THR A 475 22.52 -50.41 22.62
N PRO A 476 21.53 -50.26 21.72
CA PRO A 476 20.74 -49.03 21.64
C PRO A 476 20.03 -48.76 22.96
N VAL A 477 20.29 -47.59 23.49
CA VAL A 477 19.83 -47.11 24.81
C VAL A 477 18.44 -46.48 24.73
N ASP A 478 18.01 -46.02 23.53
CA ASP A 478 16.74 -45.30 23.32
C ASP A 478 15.77 -46.09 22.40
N ARG A 479 14.88 -46.88 23.03
CA ARG A 479 13.81 -47.63 22.34
C ARG A 479 12.66 -46.73 21.87
N GLU A 480 12.44 -45.62 22.55
CA GLU A 480 11.38 -44.66 22.21
C GLU A 480 11.70 -43.98 20.88
N PHE A 481 12.95 -43.55 20.68
CA PHE A 481 13.39 -42.94 19.42
C PHE A 481 13.28 -43.89 18.23
N LYS A 482 13.64 -45.17 18.39
CA LYS A 482 13.48 -46.16 17.31
C LYS A 482 12.02 -46.33 16.91
N THR A 483 11.15 -46.50 17.90
CA THR A 483 9.70 -46.61 17.69
C THR A 483 9.15 -45.35 17.02
N ALA A 484 9.63 -44.17 17.44
CA ALA A 484 9.25 -42.90 16.83
C ALA A 484 9.81 -42.71 15.40
N SER A 485 10.96 -43.29 15.10
CA SER A 485 11.54 -43.25 13.75
C SER A 485 10.78 -44.15 12.76
N ASP A 486 9.96 -45.08 13.25
CA ASP A 486 9.12 -45.98 12.44
C ASP A 486 7.70 -45.42 12.16
N HIS A 487 7.42 -44.15 12.50
CA HIS A 487 6.08 -43.54 12.37
C HIS A 487 5.51 -43.51 10.93
N SER A 488 6.35 -43.61 9.90
CA SER A 488 5.91 -43.75 8.51
C SER A 488 6.45 -45.02 7.86
N THR A 489 5.67 -45.59 6.95
CA THR A 489 6.08 -46.76 6.15
C THR A 489 7.39 -46.51 5.40
N GLN A 490 7.65 -45.27 4.99
CA GLN A 490 8.87 -44.88 4.30
C GLN A 490 10.06 -44.80 5.28
N ALA A 491 9.86 -44.20 6.45
CA ALA A 491 10.92 -44.05 7.45
C ALA A 491 11.42 -45.40 7.97
N SER A 492 10.54 -46.36 8.24
CA SER A 492 10.91 -47.70 8.76
C SER A 492 11.87 -48.51 7.86
N THR A 493 12.01 -48.14 6.58
CA THR A 493 12.89 -48.83 5.63
C THR A 493 14.39 -48.69 5.96
N TYR A 494 14.80 -47.79 6.87
CA TYR A 494 16.20 -47.71 7.32
C TYR A 494 16.71 -49.05 7.87
N SER A 495 15.82 -49.88 8.42
CA SER A 495 16.13 -51.20 8.98
C SER A 495 16.66 -52.19 7.93
N ASN A 496 16.37 -51.98 6.65
CA ASN A 496 16.91 -52.78 5.54
C ASN A 496 18.36 -52.39 5.16
N CYS A 497 18.91 -51.33 5.76
CA CYS A 497 20.24 -50.85 5.42
C CYS A 497 21.34 -51.81 5.87
N PHE A 498 22.08 -52.35 4.90
CA PHE A 498 23.30 -53.16 5.11
C PHE A 498 24.61 -52.38 4.97
N SER A 499 24.53 -51.04 4.95
CA SER A 499 25.70 -50.13 4.93
C SER A 499 26.65 -50.27 3.74
N CYS A 500 26.14 -50.48 2.52
CA CYS A 500 26.95 -50.54 1.30
C CYS A 500 27.44 -49.18 0.76
N GLU A 501 27.17 -48.09 1.47
CA GLU A 501 27.65 -46.72 1.19
C GLU A 501 27.20 -46.09 -0.13
N ASN A 502 26.50 -46.80 -1.01
CA ASN A 502 26.09 -46.28 -2.32
C ASN A 502 25.32 -44.97 -2.24
N CYS A 503 24.47 -44.80 -1.21
CA CYS A 503 23.75 -43.55 -0.95
C CYS A 503 24.67 -42.34 -0.68
N SER A 504 25.89 -42.58 -0.21
CA SER A 504 26.92 -41.55 -0.01
C SER A 504 27.72 -41.31 -1.28
N THR A 505 28.05 -42.36 -2.04
CA THR A 505 28.77 -42.27 -3.31
C THR A 505 27.98 -41.49 -4.37
N VAL A 506 26.66 -41.72 -4.47
CA VAL A 506 25.81 -41.02 -5.44
C VAL A 506 25.30 -39.67 -4.95
N CYS A 507 25.70 -39.23 -3.74
CA CYS A 507 25.17 -38.01 -3.16
C CYS A 507 25.94 -36.78 -3.65
N PRO A 508 25.30 -35.83 -4.35
CA PRO A 508 25.99 -34.65 -4.89
C PRO A 508 26.45 -33.71 -3.77
N VAL A 509 25.84 -33.79 -2.59
CA VAL A 509 26.26 -33.01 -1.41
C VAL A 509 27.58 -33.55 -0.86
N VAL A 510 27.73 -34.88 -0.81
CA VAL A 510 28.96 -35.52 -0.34
C VAL A 510 30.10 -35.29 -1.33
N GLU A 511 29.82 -35.38 -2.62
CA GLU A 511 30.77 -35.15 -3.71
C GLU A 511 31.31 -33.70 -3.74
N ASN A 512 30.58 -32.74 -3.17
CA ASN A 512 30.97 -31.33 -3.15
C ASN A 512 32.12 -31.00 -2.16
N TYR A 513 32.62 -31.99 -1.39
CA TYR A 513 33.66 -31.79 -0.39
C TYR A 513 34.77 -32.83 -0.52
N GLU A 514 36.02 -32.40 -0.38
CA GLU A 514 37.18 -33.32 -0.32
C GLU A 514 37.13 -34.19 0.95
N ASN A 515 36.80 -33.58 2.09
CA ASN A 515 36.65 -34.26 3.39
C ASN A 515 35.21 -34.08 3.90
N PRO A 516 34.23 -34.84 3.36
CA PRO A 516 32.82 -34.58 3.60
C PRO A 516 32.40 -34.76 5.07
N GLN A 517 33.03 -35.67 5.81
CA GLN A 517 32.71 -35.91 7.23
C GLN A 517 33.07 -34.72 8.13
N GLU A 518 34.08 -33.92 7.79
CA GLU A 518 34.45 -32.73 8.57
C GLU A 518 33.41 -31.60 8.45
N VAL A 519 32.67 -31.58 7.34
CA VAL A 519 31.67 -30.54 7.04
C VAL A 519 30.26 -31.00 7.38
N LEU A 520 29.96 -32.26 7.07
CA LEU A 520 28.61 -32.84 7.13
C LEU A 520 28.33 -33.61 8.42
N ASP A 521 29.34 -33.80 9.26
CA ASP A 521 29.38 -34.66 10.45
C ASP A 521 29.20 -36.16 10.13
N LEU A 522 28.11 -36.52 9.46
CA LEU A 522 27.76 -37.90 9.09
C LEU A 522 27.32 -37.97 7.64
N LEU A 523 27.74 -39.03 6.94
CA LEU A 523 27.28 -39.33 5.60
C LEU A 523 25.91 -40.05 5.64
N PRO A 524 25.13 -40.07 4.53
CA PRO A 524 23.81 -40.68 4.50
C PRO A 524 23.72 -42.10 5.08
N HIS A 525 24.68 -42.98 4.76
CA HIS A 525 24.70 -44.35 5.30
C HIS A 525 24.94 -44.39 6.81
N GLN A 526 25.76 -43.46 7.34
CA GLN A 526 26.06 -43.36 8.77
C GLN A 526 24.82 -42.89 9.54
N ILE A 527 24.01 -41.99 8.95
CA ILE A 527 22.72 -41.61 9.54
C ILE A 527 21.79 -42.82 9.64
N MET A 528 21.64 -43.61 8.56
CA MET A 528 20.80 -44.83 8.61
C MET A 528 21.25 -45.78 9.73
N ARG A 529 22.57 -45.95 9.89
CA ARG A 529 23.13 -46.79 10.95
C ARG A 529 22.92 -46.19 12.34
N SER A 530 23.02 -44.87 12.50
CA SER A 530 22.71 -44.18 13.75
C SER A 530 21.26 -44.43 14.19
N ILE A 531 20.29 -44.42 13.27
CA ILE A 531 18.89 -44.78 13.57
C ILE A 531 18.81 -46.24 14.02
N GLY A 532 19.43 -47.15 13.25
CA GLY A 532 19.50 -48.57 13.58
C GLY A 532 20.15 -48.86 14.95
N LEU A 533 21.01 -47.98 15.43
CA LEU A 533 21.65 -48.05 16.74
C LEU A 533 20.94 -47.21 17.82
N GLY A 534 19.82 -46.54 17.51
CA GLY A 534 19.11 -45.67 18.46
C GLY A 534 19.92 -44.43 18.88
N LEU A 535 20.92 -44.02 18.09
CA LEU A 535 21.78 -42.87 18.35
C LEU A 535 21.11 -41.58 17.89
N LYS A 536 20.06 -41.20 18.62
CA LYS A 536 19.21 -40.04 18.35
C LYS A 536 20.00 -38.75 18.11
N ASP A 537 20.99 -38.50 18.94
CA ASP A 537 21.78 -37.27 18.87
C ASP A 537 22.54 -37.15 17.55
N LEU A 538 23.14 -38.25 17.10
CA LEU A 538 23.86 -38.34 15.84
C LEU A 538 22.90 -38.20 14.65
N ALA A 539 21.77 -38.91 14.68
CA ALA A 539 20.81 -38.93 13.58
C ALA A 539 20.11 -37.57 13.36
N LEU A 540 19.76 -36.86 14.42
CA LEU A 540 19.01 -35.60 14.33
C LEU A 540 19.89 -34.33 14.26
N GLY A 541 21.15 -34.41 14.68
CA GLY A 541 22.00 -33.22 14.77
C GLY A 541 23.01 -33.02 13.65
N SER A 542 23.25 -34.03 12.79
CA SER A 542 24.24 -33.95 11.71
C SER A 542 23.89 -32.89 10.66
N ASN A 543 24.90 -32.16 10.17
CA ASN A 543 24.76 -31.17 9.10
C ASN A 543 24.25 -31.79 7.79
N MET A 544 24.60 -33.04 7.44
CA MET A 544 24.08 -33.74 6.26
C MET A 544 22.56 -33.80 6.23
N LEU A 545 21.92 -33.90 7.41
CA LEU A 545 20.47 -33.86 7.50
C LEU A 545 19.97 -32.59 6.81
N TRP A 546 20.51 -31.43 7.18
CA TRP A 546 20.09 -30.11 6.69
C TRP A 546 20.57 -29.79 5.29
N ASP A 547 21.79 -30.20 4.94
CA ASP A 547 22.40 -29.94 3.63
C ASP A 547 21.83 -30.85 2.52
N CYS A 548 21.05 -31.87 2.89
CA CYS A 548 20.31 -32.71 1.94
C CYS A 548 19.41 -31.87 1.02
N VAL A 549 19.69 -31.94 -0.28
CA VAL A 549 18.96 -31.24 -1.37
C VAL A 549 17.70 -31.96 -1.84
N THR A 550 17.34 -33.09 -1.22
CA THR A 550 16.14 -33.88 -1.55
C THR A 550 16.03 -34.26 -3.04
N CYS A 551 17.15 -34.66 -3.66
CA CYS A 551 17.21 -35.06 -5.07
C CYS A 551 16.85 -36.53 -5.34
N TYR A 552 16.64 -37.34 -4.29
CA TYR A 552 16.26 -38.76 -4.35
C TYR A 552 17.27 -39.75 -4.96
N GLN A 553 18.43 -39.31 -5.45
CA GLN A 553 19.45 -40.22 -6.01
C GLN A 553 19.87 -41.34 -5.04
N CYS A 554 20.07 -41.02 -3.76
CA CYS A 554 20.43 -42.03 -2.76
C CYS A 554 19.38 -43.14 -2.58
N GLN A 555 18.12 -42.82 -2.85
CA GLN A 555 16.97 -43.73 -2.74
C GLN A 555 16.79 -44.55 -4.01
N GLU A 556 16.93 -43.92 -5.18
CA GLU A 556 16.84 -44.60 -6.48
C GLU A 556 17.96 -45.63 -6.67
N HIS A 557 19.13 -45.35 -6.14
CA HIS A 557 20.30 -46.22 -6.24
C HIS A 557 20.45 -47.20 -5.04
N CYS A 558 19.51 -47.23 -4.08
CA CYS A 558 19.63 -48.14 -2.95
C CYS A 558 19.24 -49.58 -3.34
N PRO A 559 20.16 -50.57 -3.27
CA PRO A 559 19.85 -51.95 -3.68
C PRO A 559 18.92 -52.68 -2.69
N GLN A 560 18.74 -52.15 -1.47
CA GLN A 560 17.79 -52.65 -0.48
C GLN A 560 16.48 -51.85 -0.44
N GLY A 561 16.31 -50.89 -1.36
CA GLY A 561 15.10 -50.07 -1.44
C GLY A 561 14.87 -49.13 -0.25
N VAL A 562 15.91 -48.81 0.53
CA VAL A 562 15.83 -47.86 1.64
C VAL A 562 15.43 -46.49 1.11
N LYS A 563 14.38 -45.91 1.71
CA LYS A 563 13.85 -44.60 1.36
C LYS A 563 14.65 -43.48 2.02
N VAL A 564 15.95 -43.43 1.74
CA VAL A 564 16.93 -42.57 2.44
C VAL A 564 16.49 -41.10 2.47
N THR A 565 15.99 -40.56 1.35
CA THR A 565 15.54 -39.16 1.29
C THR A 565 14.31 -38.92 2.16
N ASP A 566 13.34 -39.83 2.12
CA ASP A 566 12.12 -39.74 2.94
C ASP A 566 12.45 -39.87 4.44
N VAL A 567 13.38 -40.76 4.80
CA VAL A 567 13.90 -40.91 6.18
C VAL A 567 14.53 -39.61 6.66
N LEU A 568 15.41 -38.99 5.85
CA LEU A 568 16.02 -37.70 6.21
C LEU A 568 14.97 -36.60 6.34
N TYR A 569 13.92 -36.60 5.53
CA TYR A 569 12.85 -35.61 5.64
C TYR A 569 12.08 -35.74 6.96
N GLU A 570 11.79 -36.96 7.39
CA GLU A 570 11.14 -37.23 8.68
C GLU A 570 12.02 -36.82 9.86
N LEU A 571 13.32 -37.16 9.82
CA LEU A 571 14.29 -36.72 10.83
C LEU A 571 14.39 -35.19 10.93
N LYS A 572 14.31 -34.45 9.80
CA LYS A 572 14.23 -32.97 9.83
C LYS A 572 13.02 -32.49 10.62
N ASN A 573 11.83 -33.06 10.35
CA ASN A 573 10.60 -32.68 11.03
C ASN A 573 10.66 -32.98 12.53
N GLN A 574 11.25 -34.11 12.92
CA GLN A 574 11.45 -34.46 14.32
C GLN A 574 12.46 -33.53 15.00
N ALA A 575 13.60 -33.25 14.38
CA ALA A 575 14.58 -32.30 14.88
C ALA A 575 13.96 -30.90 15.09
N MET A 576 13.11 -30.47 14.16
CA MET A 576 12.32 -29.23 14.29
C MET A 576 11.33 -29.26 15.44
N ALA A 577 10.55 -30.33 15.57
CA ALA A 577 9.57 -30.47 16.63
C ALA A 577 10.26 -30.45 18.01
N GLU A 578 11.45 -31.04 18.14
CA GLU A 578 12.25 -31.00 19.36
C GLU A 578 12.82 -29.63 19.66
N ALA A 579 13.41 -28.95 18.67
CA ALA A 579 13.90 -27.59 18.81
C ALA A 579 12.78 -26.62 19.22
N ASN A 580 11.59 -26.80 18.62
CA ASN A 580 10.37 -26.13 19.02
C ASN A 580 10.06 -26.49 20.49
N SER A 581 9.76 -27.75 20.84
CA SER A 581 9.29 -28.18 22.16
C SER A 581 10.19 -27.79 23.35
N LYS A 582 11.52 -27.76 23.17
CA LYS A 582 12.51 -27.39 24.20
C LYS A 582 12.73 -25.87 24.34
N GLY A 583 11.91 -25.07 23.69
CA GLY A 583 11.95 -23.61 23.76
C GLY A 583 13.11 -22.95 23.01
N VAL A 584 13.78 -23.69 22.13
CA VAL A 584 14.76 -23.09 21.20
C VAL A 584 14.04 -22.35 20.07
N THR A 585 12.79 -22.74 19.80
CA THR A 585 11.82 -22.02 18.96
C THR A 585 10.41 -21.95 19.55
N ASN A 586 10.07 -22.69 20.63
CA ASN A 586 8.85 -22.44 21.43
C ASN A 586 9.14 -21.59 22.68
N ALA A 587 9.05 -20.28 22.53
CA ALA A 587 8.07 -19.66 23.40
C ALA A 587 6.79 -19.68 22.56
N VAL A 588 5.73 -20.35 22.99
CA VAL A 588 4.32 -20.32 22.52
C VAL A 588 3.79 -21.73 22.79
N LYS A 589 3.35 -21.91 24.03
CA LYS A 589 2.10 -22.62 24.26
C LYS A 589 1.03 -21.54 24.44
N PRO A 590 -0.19 -21.73 23.93
CA PRO A 590 -1.32 -20.98 24.46
C PRO A 590 -1.46 -21.41 25.91
N GLU A 591 -1.34 -20.48 26.85
CA GLU A 591 -2.06 -20.64 28.11
C GLU A 591 -3.52 -20.77 27.70
N ARG A 592 -4.08 -21.96 27.90
CA ARG A 592 -5.51 -22.09 28.04
C ARG A 592 -5.81 -21.39 29.35
N ASP A 593 -6.26 -20.16 29.28
CA ASP A 593 -6.90 -19.53 30.41
C ASP A 593 -8.09 -20.41 30.78
N GLY A 594 -7.92 -21.09 31.92
CA GLY A 594 -9.02 -21.63 32.70
C GLY A 594 -9.62 -20.51 33.55
N ASP A 595 -10.93 -20.66 33.75
CA ASP A 595 -11.89 -19.82 34.48
C ASP A 595 -12.46 -18.59 33.76
#